data_AF-A0A0F3LIQ3-F1
#
_entry.id   AF-A0A0F3LIQ3-F1
#
_cell.length_a   1.000
_cell.length_b   1.000
_cell.length_c   1.000
_cell.angle_alpha   90.00
_cell.angle_beta   90.00
_cell.angle_gamma   90.00
#
_symmetry.space_group_name_H-M   'P 1'
#
loop_
_entity.id
_entity.type
_entity.pdbx_description
1 polymer ?
#
loop_
_entity_poly.entity_id
_entity_poly.type
_entity_poly.pdbx_seq_one_letter_code
_entity_poly.pdbx_strand_id
1 'polypeptide(L)'
;MVRMSSVQISLRYREGQFTPSETAAITGTPLHLQRDWRSQGLLRARDGGRASFTPRELAEMRLMMRLRSLGVSLPDAKRAAVEAAPGVVFAALADHHTRTLAVDGTAQDAAAYIATLEEEGDHAYMLILAELDGMDQVYRHAVIEDGECRLLHALSEDAADETVEAAGLINLWAVAAAIAKSAPRPLFTLVAPKR
;
A
#
# COMPACT_ATOMS: atom_id res chain seq x y z
N MET A 1 7.18 -14.22 26.34
CA MET A 1 6.23 -13.25 26.92
C MET A 1 6.90 -11.89 26.92
N VAL A 2 6.80 -11.16 25.81
CA VAL A 2 7.33 -9.79 25.68
C VAL A 2 6.12 -8.88 25.72
N ARG A 3 6.05 -8.02 26.74
CA ARG A 3 5.04 -6.96 26.83
C ARG A 3 5.33 -5.97 25.70
N MET A 4 4.52 -5.99 24.65
CA MET A 4 4.38 -4.82 23.79
C MET A 4 3.67 -3.76 24.64
N SER A 5 4.39 -2.74 25.08
CA SER A 5 3.76 -1.52 25.59
C SER A 5 3.10 -0.85 24.39
N SER A 6 1.82 -1.18 24.16
CA SER A 6 0.98 -0.42 23.25
C SER A 6 0.84 0.98 23.84
N VAL A 7 1.71 1.90 23.45
CA VAL A 7 1.31 3.31 23.41
C VAL A 7 0.10 3.30 22.48
N GLN A 8 -1.10 3.36 23.05
CA GLN A 8 -2.33 3.51 22.29
C GLN A 8 -2.31 4.93 21.71
N ILE A 9 -1.56 5.11 20.63
CA ILE A 9 -1.60 6.34 19.83
C ILE A 9 -3.01 6.37 19.24
N SER A 10 -3.88 7.21 19.81
CA SER A 10 -5.19 7.52 19.24
C SER A 10 -4.99 8.40 18.02
N LEU A 11 -4.61 7.81 16.89
CA LEU A 11 -4.37 8.51 15.65
C LEU A 11 -5.70 8.91 14.99
N ARG A 12 -5.93 10.22 14.81
CA ARG A 12 -7.04 10.72 13.98
C ARG A 12 -6.53 11.04 12.59
N TYR A 13 -7.18 10.50 11.57
CA TYR A 13 -6.80 10.72 10.18
C TYR A 13 -8.00 10.69 9.23
N ARG A 14 -7.81 11.25 8.04
CA ARG A 14 -8.67 11.11 6.88
C ARG A 14 -7.91 10.32 5.82
N GLU A 15 -8.52 9.26 5.32
CA GLU A 15 -7.99 8.49 4.21
C GLU A 15 -8.38 9.14 2.87
N GLY A 16 -7.41 9.21 1.95
CA GLY A 16 -7.62 9.75 0.61
C GLY A 16 -8.59 8.89 -0.19
N GLN A 17 -9.53 9.56 -0.88
CA GLN A 17 -10.50 8.90 -1.77
C GLN A 17 -10.19 9.26 -3.22
N PHE A 18 -10.04 8.25 -4.09
CA PHE A 18 -9.64 8.43 -5.48
C PHE A 18 -10.74 7.98 -6.43
N THR A 19 -11.11 8.82 -7.38
CA THR A 19 -12.10 8.49 -8.42
C THR A 19 -11.58 7.39 -9.36
N PRO A 20 -12.44 6.76 -10.19
CA PRO A 20 -12.01 5.78 -11.19
C PRO A 20 -10.96 6.30 -12.16
N SER A 21 -11.09 7.55 -12.58
CA SER A 21 -10.17 8.17 -13.54
C SER A 21 -8.80 8.41 -12.90
N GLU A 22 -8.77 8.94 -11.67
CA GLU A 22 -7.52 9.08 -10.90
C GLU A 22 -6.89 7.71 -10.64
N THR A 23 -7.70 6.72 -10.26
CA THR A 23 -7.25 5.34 -10.04
C THR A 23 -6.65 4.74 -11.30
N ALA A 24 -7.26 4.96 -12.47
CA ALA A 24 -6.70 4.50 -13.74
C ALA A 24 -5.33 5.12 -14.02
N ALA A 25 -5.16 6.42 -13.74
CA ALA A 25 -3.89 7.11 -13.89
C ALA A 25 -2.81 6.61 -12.91
N ILE A 26 -3.19 6.28 -11.67
CA ILE A 26 -2.25 5.82 -10.62
C ILE A 26 -1.85 4.37 -10.82
N THR A 27 -2.82 3.50 -11.12
CA THR A 27 -2.63 2.04 -11.12
C THR A 27 -2.30 1.48 -12.50
N GLY A 28 -2.65 2.20 -13.56
CA GLY A 28 -2.64 1.70 -14.93
C GLY A 28 -3.82 0.79 -15.25
N THR A 29 -4.78 0.60 -14.33
CA THR A 29 -5.97 -0.24 -14.54
C THR A 29 -7.08 0.58 -15.23
N PRO A 30 -7.36 0.35 -16.53
CA PRO A 30 -8.35 1.14 -17.27
C PRO A 30 -9.76 0.92 -16.75
N LEU A 31 -10.66 1.88 -16.97
CA LEU A 31 -12.02 1.87 -16.42
C LEU A 31 -12.83 0.60 -16.74
N HIS A 32 -12.64 0.00 -17.91
CA HIS A 32 -13.34 -1.24 -18.28
C HIS A 32 -12.86 -2.42 -17.42
N LEU A 33 -11.55 -2.55 -17.16
CA LEU A 33 -11.02 -3.57 -16.23
C LEU A 33 -11.49 -3.32 -14.80
N GLN A 34 -11.56 -2.06 -14.36
CA GLN A 34 -12.11 -1.75 -13.04
C GLN A 34 -13.59 -2.17 -12.90
N ARG A 35 -14.36 -2.17 -13.99
CA ARG A 35 -15.75 -2.64 -13.99
C ARG A 35 -15.80 -4.16 -14.00
N ASP A 36 -15.03 -4.78 -14.87
CA ASP A 36 -14.92 -6.24 -15.02
C ASP A 36 -14.48 -6.92 -13.71
N TRP A 37 -13.38 -6.45 -13.11
CA TRP A 37 -12.89 -6.97 -11.83
C TRP A 37 -13.89 -6.78 -10.69
N ARG A 38 -14.68 -5.70 -10.73
CA ARG A 38 -15.76 -5.50 -9.76
C ARG A 38 -16.91 -6.47 -9.97
N SER A 39 -17.33 -6.72 -11.21
CA SER A 39 -18.37 -7.73 -11.47
C SER A 39 -17.93 -9.15 -11.10
N GLN A 40 -16.62 -9.42 -11.09
CA GLN A 40 -16.04 -10.67 -10.64
C GLN A 40 -15.79 -10.73 -9.12
N GLY A 41 -16.16 -9.68 -8.37
CA GLY A 41 -15.96 -9.64 -6.90
C GLY A 41 -14.52 -9.43 -6.45
N LEU A 42 -13.59 -9.10 -7.36
CA LEU A 42 -12.17 -8.86 -7.05
C LEU A 42 -11.91 -7.46 -6.51
N LEU A 43 -12.82 -6.54 -6.74
CA LEU A 43 -12.83 -5.21 -6.15
C LEU A 43 -14.08 -5.08 -5.28
N ARG A 44 -13.97 -4.29 -4.20
CA ARG A 44 -15.08 -4.11 -3.25
C ARG A 44 -16.36 -3.64 -3.97
N ALA A 45 -17.49 -4.24 -3.59
CA ALA A 45 -18.82 -3.80 -4.01
C ALA A 45 -19.12 -2.39 -3.45
N ARG A 46 -19.99 -1.64 -4.13
CA ARG A 46 -20.29 -0.25 -3.74
C ARG A 46 -21.67 -0.14 -3.15
N ASP A 47 -21.76 0.50 -1.99
CA ASP A 47 -23.01 0.92 -1.38
C ASP A 47 -23.30 2.39 -1.73
N GLY A 48 -23.92 2.63 -2.90
CA GLY A 48 -24.38 3.95 -3.33
C GLY A 48 -23.28 5.02 -3.57
N GLY A 49 -23.62 6.05 -4.36
CA GLY A 49 -22.74 7.21 -4.58
C GLY A 49 -21.71 7.11 -5.72
N ARG A 50 -20.81 8.11 -5.78
CA ARG A 50 -19.70 8.13 -6.75
C ARG A 50 -18.64 7.13 -6.33
N ALA A 51 -18.21 6.37 -7.31
CA ALA A 51 -17.04 5.54 -7.27
C ALA A 51 -15.82 6.20 -6.61
N SER A 52 -15.32 5.65 -5.50
CA SER A 52 -13.99 5.97 -4.96
C SER A 52 -13.18 4.70 -4.71
N PHE A 53 -11.89 4.89 -4.47
CA PHE A 53 -10.91 3.88 -4.11
C PHE A 53 -10.01 4.41 -3.00
N THR A 54 -9.61 3.56 -2.06
CA THR A 54 -8.68 3.87 -0.97
C THR A 54 -7.21 3.68 -1.39
N PRO A 55 -6.21 4.22 -0.67
CA PRO A 55 -4.80 3.94 -0.91
C PRO A 55 -4.47 2.44 -0.97
N ARG A 56 -5.09 1.64 -0.11
CA ARG A 56 -4.95 0.18 -0.12
C ARG A 56 -5.46 -0.41 -1.44
N GLU A 57 -6.64 -0.01 -1.90
CA GLU A 57 -7.18 -0.48 -3.19
C GLU A 57 -6.32 -0.04 -4.38
N LEU A 58 -5.70 1.15 -4.31
CA LEU A 58 -4.73 1.59 -5.33
C LEU A 58 -3.51 0.64 -5.37
N ALA A 59 -2.96 0.28 -4.21
CA ALA A 59 -1.85 -0.65 -4.11
C ALA A 59 -2.24 -2.03 -4.65
N GLU A 60 -3.39 -2.57 -4.23
CA GLU A 60 -3.90 -3.86 -4.70
C GLU A 60 -4.04 -3.89 -6.23
N MET A 61 -4.74 -2.89 -6.79
CA MET A 61 -4.99 -2.83 -8.23
C MET A 61 -3.70 -2.71 -9.05
N ARG A 62 -2.75 -1.91 -8.56
CA ARG A 62 -1.45 -1.74 -9.23
C ARG A 62 -0.63 -3.04 -9.16
N LEU A 63 -0.61 -3.71 -8.02
CA LEU A 63 0.06 -5.01 -7.87
C LEU A 63 -0.58 -6.08 -8.75
N MET A 64 -1.91 -6.17 -8.79
CA MET A 64 -2.61 -7.09 -9.67
C MET A 64 -2.21 -6.89 -11.14
N MET A 65 -2.10 -5.65 -11.61
CA MET A 65 -1.63 -5.38 -12.97
C MET A 65 -0.19 -5.86 -13.21
N ARG A 66 0.71 -5.67 -12.23
CA ARG A 66 2.12 -6.11 -12.34
C ARG A 66 2.26 -7.62 -12.30
N LEU A 67 1.59 -8.28 -11.37
CA LEU A 67 1.60 -9.73 -11.24
C LEU A 67 1.05 -10.40 -12.51
N ARG A 68 -0.06 -9.90 -13.05
CA ARG A 68 -0.62 -10.42 -14.31
C ARG A 68 0.28 -10.23 -15.51
N SER A 69 1.04 -9.13 -15.57
CA SER A 69 2.02 -8.92 -16.63
C SER A 69 3.20 -9.90 -16.59
N LEU A 70 3.38 -10.59 -15.45
CA LEU A 70 4.38 -11.63 -15.23
C LEU A 70 3.77 -13.04 -15.25
N GLY A 71 2.55 -13.20 -15.78
CA GLY A 71 1.92 -14.51 -15.97
C GLY A 71 1.12 -15.05 -14.78
N VAL A 72 1.06 -14.33 -13.66
CA VAL A 72 0.25 -14.75 -12.50
C VAL A 72 -1.24 -14.71 -12.84
N SER A 73 -1.97 -15.76 -12.47
CA SER A 73 -3.42 -15.84 -12.66
C SER A 73 -4.13 -14.68 -11.95
N LEU A 74 -5.31 -14.24 -12.43
CA LEU A 74 -6.02 -13.13 -11.80
C LEU A 74 -6.44 -13.41 -10.33
N PRO A 75 -6.96 -14.61 -9.98
CA PRO A 75 -7.22 -14.96 -8.58
C PRO A 75 -5.96 -14.95 -7.70
N ASP A 76 -4.84 -15.49 -8.18
CA ASP A 76 -3.59 -15.53 -7.41
C ASP A 76 -2.97 -14.14 -7.28
N ALA A 77 -3.03 -13.35 -8.34
CA ALA A 77 -2.63 -11.96 -8.33
C ALA A 77 -3.44 -11.15 -7.31
N LYS A 78 -4.75 -11.38 -7.20
CA LYS A 78 -5.59 -10.74 -6.18
C LYS A 78 -5.17 -11.15 -4.77
N ARG A 79 -4.96 -12.44 -4.52
CA ARG A 79 -4.54 -12.97 -3.22
C ARG A 79 -3.21 -12.34 -2.77
N ALA A 80 -2.18 -12.40 -3.61
CA ALA A 80 -0.88 -11.81 -3.31
C ALA A 80 -0.95 -10.28 -3.17
N ALA A 81 -1.77 -9.61 -3.99
CA ALA A 81 -1.93 -8.16 -3.91
C ALA A 81 -2.60 -7.70 -2.61
N VAL A 82 -3.62 -8.41 -2.11
CA VAL A 82 -4.29 -8.10 -0.84
C VAL A 82 -3.33 -8.23 0.33
N GLU A 83 -2.47 -9.23 0.30
CA GLU A 83 -1.47 -9.47 1.34
C GLU A 83 -0.35 -8.41 1.31
N ALA A 84 0.16 -8.06 0.12
CA ALA A 84 1.27 -7.11 -0.02
C ALA A 84 0.84 -5.62 0.03
N ALA A 85 -0.42 -5.30 -0.24
CA ALA A 85 -0.88 -3.90 -0.34
C ALA A 85 -0.65 -3.06 0.93
N PRO A 86 -0.93 -3.56 2.15
CA PRO A 86 -0.56 -2.86 3.39
C PRO A 86 0.92 -2.47 3.44
N GLY A 87 1.83 -3.39 3.11
CA GLY A 87 3.27 -3.13 3.05
C GLY A 87 3.65 -2.08 1.99
N VAL A 88 2.96 -2.05 0.84
CA VAL A 88 3.14 -1.01 -0.18
C VAL A 88 2.67 0.36 0.31
N VAL A 89 1.56 0.43 1.05
CA VAL A 89 1.09 1.68 1.66
C VAL A 89 2.10 2.16 2.71
N PHE A 90 2.58 1.26 3.57
CA PHE A 90 3.64 1.57 4.52
C PHE A 90 4.89 2.12 3.84
N ALA A 91 5.38 1.44 2.79
CA ALA A 91 6.53 1.89 2.01
C ALA A 91 6.33 3.28 1.41
N ALA A 92 5.12 3.58 0.94
CA ALA A 92 4.78 4.90 0.40
C ALA A 92 4.79 5.99 1.49
N LEU A 93 4.38 5.65 2.71
CA LEU A 93 4.43 6.55 3.86
C LEU A 93 5.87 6.75 4.36
N ALA A 94 6.68 5.70 4.42
CA ALA A 94 8.04 5.74 4.93
C ALA A 94 9.00 6.51 4.00
N ASP A 95 9.06 6.17 2.71
CA ASP A 95 10.06 6.73 1.79
C ASP A 95 9.57 7.98 1.02
N HIS A 96 8.26 8.23 1.05
CA HIS A 96 7.65 9.32 0.28
C HIS A 96 6.72 10.20 1.11
N HIS A 97 6.98 10.30 2.42
CA HIS A 97 6.13 10.97 3.40
C HIS A 97 5.63 12.38 2.97
N THR A 98 6.48 13.20 2.34
CA THR A 98 6.15 14.58 1.93
C THR A 98 5.08 14.65 0.85
N ARG A 99 4.85 13.57 0.12
CA ARG A 99 3.83 13.46 -0.94
C ARG A 99 2.61 12.69 -0.49
N THR A 100 2.81 11.71 0.38
CA THR A 100 1.79 10.71 0.74
C THR A 100 1.09 11.02 2.05
N LEU A 101 1.69 11.85 2.90
CA LEU A 101 1.15 12.24 4.19
C LEU A 101 1.02 13.76 4.29
N ALA A 102 -0.15 14.22 4.71
CA ALA A 102 -0.35 15.60 5.15
C ALA A 102 -0.76 15.62 6.62
N VAL A 103 -0.59 16.77 7.28
CA VAL A 103 -1.15 17.05 8.59
C VAL A 103 -2.04 18.28 8.45
N ASP A 104 -3.25 18.22 9.00
CA ASP A 104 -4.18 19.35 9.03
C ASP A 104 -3.65 20.42 10.01
N GLY A 105 -3.38 21.62 9.51
CA GLY A 105 -2.81 22.71 10.31
C GLY A 105 -1.81 23.56 9.53
N THR A 106 -1.11 24.45 10.23
CA THR A 106 0.00 25.21 9.64
C THR A 106 1.22 24.32 9.41
N ALA A 107 2.15 24.73 8.54
CA ALA A 107 3.38 23.97 8.30
C ALA A 107 4.20 23.75 9.58
N GLN A 108 4.18 24.72 10.51
CA GLN A 108 4.87 24.61 11.79
C GLN A 108 4.19 23.59 12.71
N ASP A 109 2.87 23.62 12.82
CA ASP A 109 2.11 22.65 13.63
C ASP A 109 2.25 21.24 13.07
N ALA A 110 2.23 21.11 11.74
CA ALA A 110 2.43 19.85 11.04
C ALA A 110 3.80 19.23 11.36
N ALA A 111 4.88 20.02 11.24
CA ALA A 111 6.23 19.56 11.54
C ALA A 111 6.39 19.15 13.01
N ALA A 112 5.85 19.94 13.94
CA ALA A 112 5.89 19.63 15.36
C ALA A 112 5.12 18.34 15.71
N TYR A 113 3.97 18.12 15.06
CA TYR A 113 3.18 16.92 15.28
C TYR A 113 3.86 15.66 14.74
N ILE A 114 4.44 15.72 13.54
CA ILE A 114 5.22 14.59 13.00
C ILE A 114 6.42 14.28 13.90
N ALA A 115 7.17 15.28 14.34
CA ALA A 115 8.29 15.07 15.26
C ALA A 115 7.86 14.38 16.55
N THR A 116 6.70 14.75 17.11
CA THR A 116 6.14 14.08 18.31
C THR A 116 5.83 12.61 18.03
N LEU A 117 5.23 12.30 16.89
CA LEU A 117 4.93 10.91 16.50
C LEU A 117 6.18 10.06 16.27
N GLU A 118 7.25 10.66 15.74
CA GLU A 118 8.53 9.98 15.52
C GLU A 118 9.29 9.75 16.84
N GLU A 119 9.20 10.67 17.80
CA GLU A 119 9.76 10.50 19.14
C GLU A 119 9.02 9.43 19.97
N GLU A 120 7.70 9.31 19.80
CA GLU A 120 6.85 8.39 20.58
C GLU A 120 6.88 6.94 20.06
N GLY A 121 7.28 6.69 18.81
CA GLY A 121 7.34 5.33 18.28
C GLY A 121 7.97 5.22 16.90
N ASP A 122 8.95 4.31 16.79
CA ASP A 122 9.62 3.92 15.55
C ASP A 122 8.61 3.42 14.51
N HIS A 123 8.13 4.33 13.67
CA HIS A 123 7.12 4.09 12.61
C HIS A 123 5.72 3.64 13.07
N ALA A 124 5.40 3.70 14.37
CA ALA A 124 4.14 3.17 14.91
C ALA A 124 2.89 3.75 14.24
N TYR A 125 2.87 5.06 13.97
CA TYR A 125 1.74 5.69 13.30
C TYR A 125 1.61 5.26 11.82
N MET A 126 2.73 4.96 11.15
CA MET A 126 2.69 4.49 9.75
C MET A 126 2.13 3.07 9.67
N LEU A 127 2.46 2.20 10.63
CA LEU A 127 1.87 0.86 10.75
C LEU A 127 0.36 0.94 10.95
N ILE A 128 -0.11 1.85 11.81
CA ILE A 128 -1.55 2.10 12.01
C ILE A 128 -2.23 2.52 10.70
N LEU A 129 -1.67 3.52 9.98
CA LEU A 129 -2.25 4.00 8.72
C LEU A 129 -2.25 2.93 7.62
N ALA A 130 -1.24 2.06 7.62
CA ALA A 130 -1.12 0.97 6.66
C ALA A 130 -1.93 -0.28 7.04
N GLU A 131 -2.57 -0.29 8.22
CA GLU A 131 -3.29 -1.45 8.77
C GLU A 131 -2.38 -2.68 8.97
N LEU A 132 -1.19 -2.45 9.53
CA LEU A 132 -0.19 -3.48 9.82
C LEU A 132 -0.03 -3.69 11.32
N ASP A 133 0.10 -4.95 11.74
CA ASP A 133 0.36 -5.33 13.13
C ASP A 133 1.85 -5.25 13.48
N GLY A 134 2.73 -5.32 12.47
CA GLY A 134 4.18 -5.33 12.66
C GLY A 134 4.98 -5.21 11.37
N MET A 135 6.28 -5.01 11.52
CA MET A 135 7.24 -4.89 10.41
C MET A 135 7.47 -6.21 9.65
N ASP A 136 7.17 -7.35 10.28
CA ASP A 136 7.20 -8.69 9.68
C ASP A 136 6.12 -8.89 8.60
N GLN A 137 5.18 -7.95 8.46
CA GLN A 137 4.21 -7.92 7.36
C GLN A 137 4.63 -6.96 6.23
N VAL A 138 5.75 -6.25 6.38
CA VAL A 138 6.28 -5.31 5.37
C VAL A 138 7.25 -6.03 4.43
N TYR A 139 6.70 -6.68 3.42
CA TYR A 139 7.49 -7.31 2.37
C TYR A 139 8.15 -6.26 1.45
N ARG A 140 9.33 -6.58 0.91
CA ARG A 140 10.04 -5.73 -0.07
C ARG A 140 9.88 -6.20 -1.50
N HIS A 141 9.69 -7.50 -1.69
CA HIS A 141 9.71 -8.13 -3.00
C HIS A 141 8.54 -9.11 -3.14
N ALA A 142 8.04 -9.24 -4.36
CA ALA A 142 7.25 -10.39 -4.79
C ALA A 142 8.05 -11.13 -5.87
N VAL A 143 8.32 -12.41 -5.65
CA VAL A 143 8.99 -13.32 -6.58
C VAL A 143 7.95 -14.20 -7.25
N ILE A 144 8.07 -14.40 -8.56
CA ILE A 144 7.09 -15.11 -9.37
C ILE A 144 7.78 -16.24 -10.11
N GLU A 145 7.32 -17.46 -9.89
CA GLU A 145 7.85 -18.70 -10.47
C GLU A 145 6.67 -19.58 -10.86
N ASP A 146 6.69 -20.12 -12.08
CA ASP A 146 5.62 -21.01 -12.60
C ASP A 146 4.19 -20.46 -12.43
N GLY A 147 4.04 -19.13 -12.44
CA GLY A 147 2.76 -18.44 -12.27
C GLY A 147 2.31 -18.26 -10.81
N GLU A 148 3.08 -18.76 -9.84
CA GLU A 148 2.88 -18.56 -8.42
C GLU A 148 3.65 -17.34 -7.91
N CYS A 149 3.18 -16.74 -6.80
CA CYS A 149 3.77 -15.55 -6.22
C CYS A 149 4.15 -15.79 -4.75
N ARG A 150 5.39 -15.48 -4.39
CA ARG A 150 5.92 -15.51 -3.02
C ARG A 150 6.37 -14.12 -2.60
N LEU A 151 6.00 -13.70 -1.39
CA LEU A 151 6.38 -12.40 -0.83
C LEU A 151 7.62 -12.55 0.07
N LEU A 152 8.60 -11.68 -0.10
CA LEU A 152 9.89 -11.75 0.61
C LEU A 152 10.31 -10.39 1.19
N HIS A 153 10.90 -10.41 2.38
CA HIS A 153 11.49 -9.21 3.01
C HIS A 153 12.84 -8.83 2.42
N ALA A 154 13.61 -9.81 1.96
CA ALA A 154 14.92 -9.63 1.33
C ALA A 154 15.12 -10.69 0.26
N LEU A 155 15.95 -10.39 -0.72
CA LEU A 155 16.41 -11.38 -1.69
C LEU A 155 17.66 -12.05 -1.12
N SER A 156 17.65 -13.37 -1.04
CA SER A 156 18.82 -14.22 -0.83
C SER A 156 19.27 -14.84 -2.15
N GLU A 157 20.45 -15.46 -2.17
CA GLU A 157 20.93 -16.21 -3.35
C GLU A 157 19.94 -17.35 -3.69
N ASP A 158 19.33 -17.97 -2.68
CA ASP A 158 18.32 -19.03 -2.84
C ASP A 158 16.88 -18.49 -3.00
N ALA A 159 16.71 -17.22 -3.36
CA ALA A 159 15.37 -16.63 -3.49
C ALA A 159 14.58 -17.25 -4.64
N ALA A 160 15.27 -17.73 -5.68
CA ALA A 160 14.69 -18.49 -6.77
C ALA A 160 15.16 -19.95 -6.73
N ASP A 161 14.28 -20.87 -7.11
CA ASP A 161 14.61 -22.29 -7.22
C ASP A 161 15.62 -22.51 -8.36
N GLU A 162 16.71 -23.23 -8.10
CA GLU A 162 17.78 -23.50 -9.09
C GLU A 162 17.28 -24.26 -10.32
N THR A 163 16.14 -24.95 -10.22
CA THR A 163 15.49 -25.67 -11.32
C THR A 163 14.61 -24.78 -12.19
N VAL A 164 14.35 -23.53 -11.76
CA VAL A 164 13.54 -22.56 -12.50
C VAL A 164 14.42 -21.76 -13.46
N GLU A 165 14.12 -21.86 -14.76
CA GLU A 165 14.89 -21.18 -15.80
C GLU A 165 14.68 -19.65 -15.84
N ALA A 166 13.53 -19.18 -15.35
CA ALA A 166 13.20 -17.76 -15.31
C ALA A 166 12.21 -17.44 -14.18
N ALA A 167 12.55 -16.42 -13.38
CA ALA A 167 11.68 -15.88 -12.33
C ALA A 167 11.34 -14.41 -12.58
N GLY A 168 10.11 -14.03 -12.26
CA GLY A 168 9.68 -12.64 -12.20
C GLY A 168 9.99 -12.01 -10.85
N LEU A 169 10.29 -10.71 -10.84
CA LEU A 169 10.51 -9.94 -9.62
C LEU A 169 9.74 -8.63 -9.66
N ILE A 170 8.99 -8.34 -8.61
CA ILE A 170 8.38 -7.03 -8.36
C ILE A 170 9.01 -6.44 -7.09
N ASN A 171 9.62 -5.27 -7.24
CA ASN A 171 10.03 -4.45 -6.10
C ASN A 171 8.81 -3.67 -5.57
N LEU A 172 8.34 -4.03 -4.37
CA LEU A 172 7.15 -3.46 -3.74
C LEU A 172 7.35 -1.99 -3.34
N TRP A 173 8.58 -1.59 -3.00
CA TRP A 173 8.93 -0.19 -2.73
C TRP A 173 8.91 0.66 -4.00
N ALA A 174 9.31 0.10 -5.14
CA ALA A 174 9.16 0.77 -6.44
C ALA A 174 7.68 0.92 -6.84
N VAL A 175 6.81 -0.03 -6.46
CA VAL A 175 5.37 0.10 -6.62
C VAL A 175 4.84 1.25 -5.76
N ALA A 176 5.26 1.33 -4.50
CA ALA A 176 4.93 2.42 -3.58
C ALA A 176 5.36 3.79 -4.12
N ALA A 177 6.61 3.90 -4.60
CA ALA A 177 7.15 5.11 -5.22
C ALA A 177 6.32 5.59 -6.40
N ALA A 178 5.88 4.65 -7.25
CA ALA A 178 5.05 5.00 -8.39
C ALA A 178 3.65 5.49 -7.97
N ILE A 179 3.06 4.91 -6.93
CA ILE A 179 1.78 5.41 -6.37
C ILE A 179 1.96 6.81 -5.81
N ALA A 180 2.99 7.02 -4.97
CA ALA A 180 3.32 8.31 -4.38
C ALA A 180 3.58 9.39 -5.43
N LYS A 181 4.19 9.03 -6.57
CA LYS A 181 4.45 9.95 -7.68
C LYS A 181 3.18 10.32 -8.45
N SER A 182 2.25 9.39 -8.63
CA SER A 182 1.06 9.57 -9.47
C SER A 182 -0.16 10.07 -8.71
N ALA A 183 -0.18 9.97 -7.38
CA ALA A 183 -1.30 10.44 -6.57
C ALA A 183 -1.43 11.97 -6.65
N PRO A 184 -2.61 12.52 -7.02
CA PRO A 184 -2.81 13.97 -7.13
C PRO A 184 -2.96 14.67 -5.77
N ARG A 185 -3.02 13.90 -4.69
CA ARG A 185 -3.20 14.34 -3.31
C ARG A 185 -2.57 13.32 -2.36
N PRO A 186 -2.30 13.70 -1.09
CA PRO A 186 -1.82 12.77 -0.07
C PRO A 186 -2.72 11.52 0.04
N LEU A 187 -2.09 10.39 0.35
CA LEU A 187 -2.80 9.14 0.65
C LEU A 187 -3.54 9.26 1.99
N PHE A 188 -2.94 9.96 2.96
CA PHE A 188 -3.54 10.19 4.27
C PHE A 188 -3.35 11.64 4.71
N THR A 189 -4.31 12.14 5.49
CA THR A 189 -4.20 13.43 6.18
C THR A 189 -4.42 13.20 7.67
N LEU A 190 -3.39 13.41 8.48
CA LEU A 190 -3.49 13.37 9.93
C LEU A 190 -4.24 14.60 10.44
N VAL A 191 -5.03 14.41 11.49
CA VAL A 191 -5.75 15.48 12.18
C VAL A 191 -5.16 15.60 13.57
N ALA A 192 -4.38 16.65 13.80
CA ALA A 192 -3.82 16.90 15.12
C ALA A 192 -4.95 17.10 16.15
N PRO A 193 -4.83 16.56 17.37
CA PRO A 193 -5.80 16.82 18.42
C PRO A 193 -5.86 18.33 18.69
N LYS A 194 -7.08 18.88 18.76
CA LYS A 194 -7.26 20.28 19.18
C LYS A 194 -6.77 20.42 20.62
N ARG A 195 -5.80 21.30 20.85
CA ARG A 195 -5.37 21.71 22.19
C ARG A 195 -6.47 22.48 22.90
#